data_AF-A0A356Z7Z5-F1
#
_entry.id   AF-A0A356Z7Z5-F1
#
_cell.length_a   1.000
_cell.length_b   1.000
_cell.length_c   1.000
_cell.angle_alpha   90.00
_cell.angle_beta   90.00
_cell.angle_gamma   90.00
#
_symmetry.space_group_name_H-M   'P 1'
#
loop_
_entity.id
_entity.type
_entity.pdbx_description
1 polymer ?
#
loop_
_entity_poly.entity_id
_entity_poly.type
_entity_poly.pdbx_seq_one_letter_code
_entity_poly.pdbx_strand_id
1 'polypeptide(L)'
;MPVFWTAAIPPGLLPALQLNLVYNPGGAFLPPSQSAIEADFRQALRNQYGIRFNKLFTITNVPIGRFLTFLHESGNLDRYMQRLANSFNPATVEAIMCRNQISVAWDGQVYDCDFNQLLGLACTPNQIKDFTPETLREREIIVHNHCYACTAGAGSSCGGEVVFS
;
A
#
# COMPACT_ATOMS: atom_id res chain seq x y z
N MET A 1 -14.88 -13.63 -38.31
CA MET A 1 -15.95 -13.99 -37.36
C MET A 1 -15.54 -13.49 -35.98
N PRO A 2 -16.07 -12.36 -35.49
CA PRO A 2 -15.66 -11.79 -34.22
C PRO A 2 -16.30 -12.58 -33.08
N VAL A 3 -15.46 -12.99 -32.12
CA VAL A 3 -15.89 -13.68 -30.90
C VAL A 3 -16.32 -12.61 -29.91
N PHE A 4 -17.61 -12.59 -29.60
CA PHE A 4 -18.22 -11.74 -28.58
C PHE A 4 -17.80 -12.22 -27.19
N TRP A 5 -16.98 -11.44 -26.50
CA TRP A 5 -16.89 -11.44 -25.03
C TRP A 5 -17.25 -10.05 -24.50
N THR A 6 -18.46 -9.59 -24.84
CA THR A 6 -19.16 -8.63 -24.00
C THR A 6 -20.22 -9.42 -23.25
N ALA A 7 -19.88 -9.91 -22.05
CA ALA A 7 -20.90 -10.31 -21.10
C ALA A 7 -21.67 -9.03 -20.74
N ALA A 8 -22.73 -8.76 -21.48
CA ALA A 8 -23.72 -7.75 -21.14
C ALA A 8 -24.46 -8.27 -19.91
N ILE A 9 -23.98 -7.87 -18.73
CA ILE A 9 -24.68 -8.08 -17.48
C ILE A 9 -25.96 -7.21 -17.54
N PRO A 10 -27.16 -7.75 -17.25
CA PRO A 10 -28.38 -6.97 -17.27
C PRO A 10 -28.30 -5.76 -16.32
N PRO A 11 -28.81 -4.58 -16.71
CA PRO A 11 -28.87 -3.44 -15.81
C PRO A 11 -29.82 -3.75 -14.65
N GLY A 12 -29.32 -3.72 -13.42
CA GLY A 12 -30.15 -3.71 -12.21
C GLY A 12 -29.97 -4.86 -11.21
N LEU A 13 -29.05 -5.82 -11.43
CA LEU A 13 -28.91 -6.99 -10.54
C LEU A 13 -27.52 -7.25 -9.96
N LEU A 14 -26.53 -6.40 -10.25
CA LEU A 14 -25.29 -6.35 -9.49
C LEU A 14 -25.17 -4.97 -8.82
N PRO A 15 -24.75 -4.89 -7.54
CA PRO A 15 -24.23 -3.62 -7.04
C PRO A 15 -23.15 -3.16 -8.04
N ALA A 16 -23.16 -1.88 -8.40
CA ALA A 16 -22.22 -1.34 -9.38
C ALA A 16 -20.79 -1.78 -9.01
N LEU A 17 -20.20 -2.66 -9.83
CA LEU A 17 -18.89 -3.24 -9.56
C LEU A 17 -17.88 -2.11 -9.47
N GLN A 18 -17.21 -2.00 -8.32
CA GLN A 18 -16.19 -0.98 -8.11
C GLN A 18 -14.85 -1.46 -8.66
N LEU A 19 -14.26 -0.64 -9.53
CA LEU A 19 -12.88 -0.83 -9.99
C LEU A 19 -12.03 0.25 -9.33
N ASN A 20 -11.11 -0.14 -8.45
CA ASN A 20 -10.10 0.76 -7.91
C ASN A 20 -8.74 0.40 -8.50
N LEU A 21 -7.92 1.41 -8.76
CA LEU A 21 -6.56 1.25 -9.26
C LEU A 21 -5.56 1.51 -8.15
N VAL A 22 -4.39 0.90 -8.26
CA VAL A 22 -3.24 1.17 -7.39
C VAL A 22 -2.08 1.59 -8.27
N TYR A 23 -1.43 2.69 -7.93
CA TYR A 23 -0.24 3.20 -8.58
C TYR A 23 0.94 3.15 -7.63
N ASN A 24 2.03 2.54 -8.07
CA ASN A 24 3.34 2.67 -7.46
C ASN A 24 4.33 3.23 -8.50
N PRO A 25 5.27 4.10 -8.11
CA PRO A 25 6.18 4.73 -9.04
C PRO A 25 7.15 3.73 -9.68
N GLY A 26 7.60 4.01 -10.91
CA GLY A 26 8.53 3.15 -11.65
C GLY A 26 10.00 3.24 -11.18
N GLY A 27 10.32 3.93 -10.09
CA GLY A 27 11.69 4.15 -9.66
C GLY A 27 11.83 4.62 -8.21
N ALA A 28 13.03 5.09 -7.86
CA ALA A 28 13.45 5.50 -6.51
C ALA A 28 13.01 6.93 -6.15
N PHE A 29 11.71 7.21 -6.26
CA PHE A 29 11.10 8.48 -5.88
C PHE A 29 9.72 8.25 -5.26
N LEU A 30 9.22 9.25 -4.52
CA LEU A 30 7.87 9.20 -3.95
C LEU A 30 6.82 9.37 -5.05
N PRO A 31 5.63 8.75 -4.92
CA PRO A 31 4.55 8.98 -5.86
C PRO A 31 4.14 10.47 -5.86
N PRO A 32 3.57 10.97 -6.99
CA PRO A 32 2.88 12.26 -7.01
C PRO A 32 1.64 12.22 -6.09
N SER A 33 0.98 13.37 -5.90
CA SER A 33 -0.29 13.38 -5.17
C SER A 33 -1.32 12.48 -5.85
N GLN A 34 -2.12 11.77 -5.04
CA GLN A 34 -3.11 10.82 -5.54
C GLN A 34 -4.11 11.47 -6.48
N SER A 35 -4.56 12.70 -6.18
CA SER A 35 -5.49 13.46 -7.02
C SER A 35 -4.93 13.75 -8.42
N ALA A 36 -3.64 14.06 -8.53
CA ALA A 36 -3.01 14.39 -9.80
C ALA A 36 -2.91 13.15 -10.69
N ILE A 37 -2.35 12.06 -10.16
CA ILE A 37 -2.20 10.82 -10.93
C ILE A 37 -3.54 10.14 -11.19
N GLU A 38 -4.53 10.29 -10.31
CA GLU A 38 -5.91 9.84 -10.56
C GLU A 38 -6.50 10.56 -11.79
N ALA A 39 -6.34 11.89 -11.88
CA ALA A 39 -6.84 12.67 -13.01
C ALA A 39 -6.17 12.23 -14.33
N ASP A 40 -4.85 12.03 -14.32
CA ASP A 40 -4.09 11.57 -15.48
C ASP A 40 -4.56 10.19 -15.96
N PHE A 41 -4.71 9.23 -15.03
CA PHE A 41 -5.21 7.89 -15.33
C PHE A 41 -6.65 7.93 -15.85
N ARG A 42 -7.52 8.76 -15.26
CA ARG A 42 -8.90 8.93 -15.74
C ARG A 42 -8.94 9.43 -17.17
N GLN A 43 -8.09 10.39 -17.52
CA GLN A 43 -8.02 10.93 -18.88
C GLN A 43 -7.49 9.89 -19.86
N ALA A 44 -6.35 9.25 -19.55
CA ALA A 44 -5.70 8.29 -20.43
C ALA A 44 -6.59 7.05 -20.68
N LEU A 45 -7.10 6.43 -19.61
CA LEU A 45 -7.88 5.20 -19.71
C LEU A 45 -9.23 5.42 -20.40
N ARG A 46 -9.87 6.57 -20.16
CA ARG A 46 -11.12 6.92 -20.85
C ARG A 46 -10.88 7.19 -22.34
N ASN A 47 -9.88 8.00 -22.66
CA ASN A 47 -9.65 8.44 -24.04
C ASN A 47 -9.14 7.31 -24.94
N GLN A 48 -8.31 6.40 -24.40
CA GLN A 48 -7.69 5.33 -25.19
C GLN A 48 -8.51 4.03 -25.19
N TYR A 49 -9.21 3.73 -24.09
CA TYR A 49 -9.84 2.42 -23.88
C TYR A 49 -11.31 2.49 -23.45
N GLY A 50 -11.88 3.68 -23.24
CA GLY A 50 -13.24 3.83 -22.71
C GLY A 50 -13.42 3.33 -21.28
N ILE A 51 -12.33 3.07 -20.55
CA ILE A 51 -12.35 2.50 -19.20
C ILE A 51 -12.64 3.61 -18.17
N ARG A 52 -13.52 3.30 -17.21
CA ARG A 52 -13.81 4.12 -16.03
C ARG A 52 -13.49 3.31 -14.78
N PHE A 53 -13.03 4.00 -13.74
CA PHE A 53 -12.73 3.42 -12.44
C PHE A 53 -13.19 4.36 -11.32
N ASN A 54 -13.29 3.86 -10.09
CA ASN A 54 -13.86 4.53 -8.94
C ASN A 54 -12.83 5.39 -8.20
N LYS A 55 -11.69 4.81 -7.79
CA LYS A 55 -10.58 5.50 -7.12
C LYS A 55 -9.23 5.00 -7.62
N LEU A 56 -8.21 5.85 -7.53
CA LEU A 56 -6.82 5.43 -7.65
C LEU A 56 -6.13 5.67 -6.31
N PHE A 57 -5.36 4.68 -5.84
CA PHE A 57 -4.55 4.79 -4.63
C PHE A 57 -3.06 4.81 -4.97
N THR A 58 -2.31 5.74 -4.38
CA THR A 58 -0.86 5.81 -4.54
C THR A 58 -0.15 5.07 -3.41
N ILE A 59 0.84 4.26 -3.77
CA ILE A 59 1.69 3.52 -2.83
C ILE A 59 3.15 3.83 -3.13
N THR A 60 3.91 4.15 -2.08
CA THR A 60 5.37 4.31 -2.12
C THR A 60 6.03 2.94 -2.22
N ASN A 61 7.04 2.81 -3.08
CA ASN A 61 7.78 1.55 -3.16
C ASN A 61 8.53 1.28 -1.85
N VAL A 62 8.23 0.14 -1.22
CA VAL A 62 8.87 -0.27 0.02
C VAL A 62 10.24 -0.90 -0.29
N PRO A 63 11.33 -0.49 0.40
CA PRO A 63 12.70 -0.92 0.09
C PRO A 63 13.00 -2.34 0.60
N ILE A 64 12.25 -3.32 0.09
CA ILE A 64 12.37 -4.76 0.39
C ILE A 64 12.25 -5.58 -0.90
N GLY A 65 12.64 -6.86 -0.84
CA GLY A 65 12.50 -7.80 -1.97
C GLY A 65 13.11 -7.28 -3.27
N ARG A 66 12.37 -7.41 -4.38
CA ARG A 66 12.85 -7.01 -5.72
C ARG A 66 13.22 -5.54 -5.83
N PHE A 67 12.48 -4.67 -5.13
CA PHE A 67 12.77 -3.24 -5.19
C PHE A 67 14.06 -2.89 -4.45
N LEU A 68 14.34 -3.58 -3.33
CA LEU A 68 15.64 -3.48 -2.66
C LEU A 68 16.79 -3.94 -3.56
N THR A 69 16.63 -5.06 -4.28
CA THR A 69 17.62 -5.50 -5.28
C THR A 69 17.88 -4.42 -6.33
N PHE A 70 16.82 -3.86 -6.92
CA PHE A 70 16.94 -2.75 -7.86
C PHE A 70 17.68 -1.54 -7.26
N LEU A 71 17.38 -1.15 -6.02
CA LEU A 71 18.04 -0.04 -5.35
C LEU A 71 19.54 -0.28 -5.16
N HIS A 72 19.94 -1.51 -4.84
CA HIS A 72 21.36 -1.89 -4.75
C HIS A 72 22.04 -1.85 -6.12
N GLU A 73 21.47 -2.54 -7.12
CA GLU A 73 22.06 -2.66 -8.46
C GLU A 73 22.19 -1.30 -9.17
N SER A 74 21.25 -0.40 -8.92
CA SER A 74 21.27 0.96 -9.49
C SER A 74 22.04 1.99 -8.65
N GLY A 75 22.61 1.60 -7.50
CA GLY A 75 23.32 2.52 -6.59
C GLY A 75 22.43 3.57 -5.92
N ASN A 76 21.12 3.32 -5.82
CA ASN A 76 20.14 4.27 -5.32
C ASN A 76 19.73 4.07 -3.85
N LEU A 77 20.15 2.99 -3.20
CA LEU A 77 19.66 2.62 -1.87
C LEU A 77 19.79 3.74 -0.85
N ASP A 78 21.00 4.24 -0.61
CA ASP A 78 21.24 5.24 0.43
C ASP A 78 20.44 6.53 0.16
N ARG A 79 20.45 6.98 -1.09
CA ARG A 79 19.70 8.16 -1.52
C ARG A 79 18.19 7.97 -1.33
N TYR A 80 17.68 6.78 -1.62
CA TYR A 80 16.27 6.48 -1.47
C TYR A 80 15.86 6.40 0.00
N MET A 81 16.64 5.71 0.84
CA MET A 81 16.41 5.66 2.28
C MET A 81 16.44 7.06 2.90
N GLN A 82 17.40 7.90 2.52
CA GLN A 82 17.48 9.29 2.98
C GLN A 82 16.25 10.09 2.53
N ARG A 83 15.77 9.89 1.29
CA ARG A 83 14.54 10.52 0.80
C ARG A 83 13.33 10.13 1.64
N LEU A 84 13.16 8.84 1.95
CA LEU A 84 12.05 8.37 2.77
C LEU A 84 12.10 8.98 4.17
N ALA A 85 13.27 8.95 4.81
CA ALA A 85 13.47 9.51 6.15
C ALA A 85 13.21 11.03 6.18
N ASN A 86 13.75 11.78 5.23
CA ASN A 86 13.57 13.23 5.12
C ASN A 86 12.12 13.63 4.78
N SER A 87 11.35 12.69 4.23
CA SER A 87 9.94 12.91 3.89
C SER A 87 8.99 12.36 4.96
N PHE A 88 9.50 11.96 6.13
CA PHE A 88 8.67 11.49 7.23
C PHE A 88 7.57 12.51 7.57
N ASN A 89 6.33 12.05 7.59
CA ASN A 89 5.17 12.85 7.90
C ASN A 89 4.45 12.27 9.13
N PRO A 90 4.53 12.92 10.30
CA PRO A 90 3.87 12.48 11.52
C PRO A 90 2.36 12.28 11.38
N ALA A 91 1.69 13.06 10.51
CA ALA A 91 0.25 12.93 10.30
C ALA A 91 -0.14 11.56 9.73
N THR A 92 0.78 10.88 9.03
CA THR A 92 0.54 9.54 8.48
C THR A 92 0.50 8.47 9.55
N VAL A 93 1.13 8.69 10.71
CA VAL A 93 1.28 7.69 11.77
C VAL A 93 -0.08 7.21 12.27
N GLU A 94 -1.05 8.09 12.48
CA GLU A 94 -2.38 7.68 12.95
C GLU A 94 -3.17 6.85 11.92
N ALA A 95 -2.85 7.01 10.64
CA ALA A 95 -3.52 6.33 9.53
C ALA A 95 -2.82 5.03 9.10
N ILE A 96 -1.63 4.70 9.62
CA ILE A 96 -0.93 3.48 9.22
C ILE A 96 -1.69 2.22 9.66
N MET A 97 -1.76 1.24 8.76
CA MET A 97 -2.52 0.01 8.99
C MET A 97 -2.04 -0.78 10.21
N CYS A 98 -0.73 -0.77 10.49
CA CYS A 98 -0.14 -1.52 11.60
C CYS A 98 -0.75 -1.15 12.96
N ARG A 99 -1.41 0.01 13.11
CA ARG A 99 -2.07 0.36 14.39
C ARG A 99 -3.30 -0.49 14.67
N ASN A 100 -4.05 -0.83 13.63
CA ASN A 100 -5.40 -1.40 13.77
C ASN A 100 -5.55 -2.76 13.07
N GLN A 101 -4.51 -3.20 12.35
CA GLN A 101 -4.50 -4.44 11.59
C GLN A 101 -3.24 -5.23 11.94
N ILE A 102 -3.31 -6.54 11.70
CA ILE A 102 -2.22 -7.50 11.81
C ILE A 102 -2.22 -8.40 10.58
N SER A 103 -1.07 -8.95 10.24
CA SER A 103 -0.93 -10.04 9.27
C SER A 103 -0.79 -11.36 10.01
N VAL A 104 -1.52 -12.39 9.57
CA VAL A 104 -1.51 -13.73 10.18
C VAL A 104 -1.01 -14.73 9.15
N ALA A 105 0.08 -15.42 9.46
CA ALA A 105 0.62 -16.50 8.64
C ALA A 105 -0.25 -17.76 8.73
N TRP A 106 -0.04 -18.68 7.77
CA TRP A 106 -0.82 -19.92 7.65
C TRP A 106 -0.69 -20.84 8.87
N ASP A 107 0.39 -20.74 9.63
CA ASP A 107 0.69 -21.49 10.86
C ASP A 107 0.17 -20.79 12.13
N GLY A 108 -0.51 -19.64 11.98
CA GLY A 108 -1.02 -18.83 13.08
C GLY A 108 -0.05 -17.79 13.63
N GLN A 109 1.14 -17.64 13.04
CA GLN A 109 2.12 -16.64 13.47
C GLN A 109 1.66 -15.21 13.12
N VAL A 110 1.83 -14.25 14.04
CA VAL A 110 1.29 -12.88 13.91
C VAL A 110 2.40 -11.85 13.67
N TYR A 111 2.13 -10.89 12.77
CA TYR A 111 3.01 -9.80 12.39
C TYR A 111 2.23 -8.49 12.33
N ASP A 112 2.90 -7.34 12.53
CA ASP A 112 2.19 -6.04 12.52
C ASP A 112 1.72 -5.62 11.12
N CYS A 113 2.36 -6.16 10.08
CA CYS A 113 1.99 -5.98 8.69
C CYS A 113 2.56 -7.11 7.81
N ASP A 114 2.15 -7.13 6.55
CA ASP A 114 2.65 -8.03 5.52
C ASP A 114 4.16 -7.86 5.27
N PHE A 115 4.70 -6.64 5.40
CA PHE A 115 6.15 -6.41 5.30
C PHE A 115 6.92 -7.00 6.49
N ASN A 116 6.39 -6.88 7.71
CA ASN A 116 6.95 -7.56 8.87
C ASN A 116 6.91 -9.08 8.67
N GLN A 117 5.83 -9.63 8.12
CA GLN A 117 5.74 -11.05 7.77
C GLN A 117 6.79 -11.46 6.73
N LEU A 118 6.97 -10.68 5.67
CA LEU A 118 7.99 -10.94 4.65
C LEU A 118 9.40 -10.94 5.23
N LEU A 119 9.66 -10.10 6.23
CA LEU A 119 10.95 -9.96 6.90
C LEU A 119 11.13 -10.91 8.10
N GLY A 120 10.11 -11.68 8.48
CA GLY A 120 10.15 -12.56 9.65
C GLY A 120 10.11 -11.84 11.00
N LEU A 121 9.61 -10.61 11.05
CA LEU A 121 9.53 -9.75 12.23
C LEU A 121 8.23 -9.98 13.02
N ALA A 122 8.13 -11.13 13.70
CA ALA A 122 6.91 -11.54 14.40
C ALA A 122 6.61 -10.68 15.64
N CYS A 123 5.32 -10.36 15.87
CA CYS A 123 4.84 -9.62 17.04
C CYS A 123 5.11 -10.35 18.35
N THR A 124 4.91 -9.68 19.48
CA THR A 124 4.79 -10.30 20.80
C THR A 124 3.42 -10.00 21.41
N PRO A 125 2.58 -11.00 21.74
CA PRO A 125 2.73 -12.43 21.48
C PRO A 125 2.72 -12.75 19.98
N ASN A 126 3.35 -13.84 19.57
CA ASN A 126 3.57 -14.16 18.15
C ASN A 126 2.55 -15.15 17.57
N GLN A 127 1.51 -15.54 18.31
CA GLN A 127 0.53 -16.54 17.90
C GLN A 127 -0.89 -16.01 18.01
N ILE A 128 -1.72 -16.22 16.98
CA ILE A 128 -3.06 -15.64 16.89
C ILE A 128 -4.00 -16.12 17.99
N LYS A 129 -3.82 -17.36 18.45
CA LYS A 129 -4.58 -17.94 19.58
C LYS A 129 -4.34 -17.20 20.90
N ASP A 130 -3.20 -16.52 21.03
CA ASP A 130 -2.80 -15.76 22.21
C ASP A 130 -3.07 -14.26 22.02
N PHE A 131 -3.63 -13.86 20.87
CA PHE A 131 -3.90 -12.47 20.52
C PHE A 131 -5.35 -12.10 20.87
N THR A 132 -5.49 -11.04 21.68
CA THR A 132 -6.79 -10.47 22.07
C THR A 132 -6.93 -9.05 21.52
N PRO A 133 -8.15 -8.47 21.48
CA PRO A 133 -8.32 -7.05 21.16
C PRO A 133 -7.53 -6.10 22.07
N GLU A 134 -7.28 -6.50 23.32
CA GLU A 134 -6.44 -5.76 24.28
C GLU A 134 -4.98 -5.83 23.86
N THR A 135 -4.49 -7.03 23.55
CA THR A 135 -3.15 -7.25 23.00
C THR A 135 -2.92 -6.43 21.73
N LEU A 136 -3.91 -6.38 20.82
CA LEU A 136 -3.82 -5.58 19.60
C LEU A 136 -3.61 -4.10 19.92
N ARG A 137 -4.31 -3.55 20.92
CA ARG A 137 -4.24 -2.12 21.28
C ARG A 137 -2.97 -1.74 22.03
N GLU A 138 -2.45 -2.64 22.85
CA GLU A 138 -1.34 -2.35 23.77
C GLU A 138 0.03 -2.79 23.24
N ARG A 139 0.08 -3.59 22.18
CA ARG A 139 1.35 -4.10 21.65
C ARG A 139 2.28 -2.99 21.17
N GLU A 140 3.56 -3.25 21.33
CA GLU A 140 4.61 -2.50 20.65
C GLU A 140 4.70 -2.97 19.19
N ILE A 141 4.51 -2.04 18.25
CA ILE A 141 4.64 -2.31 16.81
C ILE A 141 6.12 -2.40 16.48
N ILE A 142 6.53 -3.50 15.85
CA ILE A 142 7.93 -3.67 15.41
C ILE A 142 8.19 -2.77 14.21
N VAL A 143 9.15 -1.86 14.37
CA VAL A 143 9.55 -0.87 13.37
C VAL A 143 10.91 -1.23 12.76
N HIS A 144 11.04 -1.09 11.44
CA HIS A 144 12.30 -1.26 10.72
C HIS A 144 12.37 -0.29 9.53
N ASN A 145 13.46 -0.31 8.75
CA ASN A 145 13.70 0.57 7.61
C ASN A 145 12.54 0.66 6.60
N HIS A 146 11.79 -0.42 6.39
CA HIS A 146 10.65 -0.43 5.46
C HIS A 146 9.51 0.49 5.92
N CYS A 147 9.38 0.76 7.22
CA CYS A 147 8.34 1.61 7.80
C CYS A 147 8.46 3.07 7.33
N TYR A 148 9.67 3.53 6.98
CA TYR A 148 9.84 4.86 6.40
C TYR A 148 9.04 5.05 5.10
N ALA A 149 8.83 3.97 4.32
CA ALA A 149 7.98 4.05 3.13
C ALA A 149 6.50 4.27 3.49
N CYS A 150 6.02 3.63 4.56
CA CYS A 150 4.65 3.78 5.07
C CYS A 150 4.36 5.18 5.59
N THR A 151 5.37 5.87 6.13
CA THR A 151 5.23 7.18 6.79
C THR A 151 5.74 8.36 5.96
N ALA A 152 6.32 8.12 4.78
CA ALA A 152 6.85 9.18 3.93
C ALA A 152 5.76 9.88 3.11
N GLY A 153 5.88 11.20 2.96
CA GLY A 153 5.00 12.02 2.14
C GLY A 153 3.55 11.97 2.62
N ALA A 154 2.61 11.66 1.73
CA ALA A 154 1.20 11.51 2.08
C ALA A 154 0.87 10.14 2.72
N GLY A 155 1.87 9.30 2.94
CA GLY A 155 1.74 7.93 3.44
C GLY A 155 1.62 6.92 2.30
N SER A 156 1.92 5.66 2.62
CA SER A 156 1.89 4.54 1.66
C SER A 156 1.01 3.38 2.14
N SER A 157 -0.01 3.69 2.94
CA SER A 157 -0.86 2.68 3.52
C SER A 157 -1.95 2.25 2.54
N CYS A 158 -2.33 0.96 2.52
CA CYS A 158 -3.55 0.52 1.84
C CYS A 158 -4.84 1.08 2.48
N GLY A 159 -4.72 1.86 3.57
CA GLY A 159 -5.79 2.68 4.14
C GLY A 159 -6.00 4.03 3.43
N GLY A 160 -5.14 4.39 2.48
CA GLY A 160 -5.19 5.65 1.75
C GLY A 160 -4.16 6.68 2.20
N GLU A 161 -4.04 7.76 1.42
CA GLU A 161 -3.25 8.93 1.78
C GLU A 161 -3.91 9.73 2.92
N VAL A 162 -3.12 10.45 3.72
CA VAL A 162 -3.69 11.47 4.61
C VAL A 162 -4.16 12.65 3.78
N VAL A 163 -5.47 12.82 3.68
CA VAL A 163 -6.08 14.01 3.06
C VAL A 163 -6.02 15.14 4.07
N PHE A 164 -5.19 16.14 3.83
CA PHE A 164 -5.28 17.41 4.57
C PHE A 164 -6.54 18.14 4.08
N SER A 165 -7.54 18.20 4.94
CA SER A 165 -8.72 19.07 4.78
C SER A 165 -8.39 20.52 5.12
#